data_AF-A0A0F9SLZ8-F1
#
_entry.id   AF-A0A0F9SLZ8-F1
#
_cell.length_a   1.000
_cell.length_b   1.000
_cell.length_c   1.000
_cell.angle_alpha   90.00
_cell.angle_beta   90.00
_cell.angle_gamma   90.00
#
_symmetry.space_group_name_H-M   'P 1'
#
loop_
_entity.id
_entity.type
_entity.pdbx_description
1 polymer ?
#
loop_
_entity_poly.entity_id
_entity_poly.type
_entity_poly.pdbx_seq_one_letter_code
_entity_poly.pdbx_strand_id
1 'polypeptide(L)'
;MATTTDIRNLRIDVSDPPDINHIISVATDTDLPTKPKHQTVYYITDTERYVQTEKTIDASAADYINVELFLSDSKIESLIDASGYDKALYKVVKLIASKLGSKLLLVKNASGAESIEYLKLLDLYKYYKGIVADFKEEEKDKSSNDTGRLGQTSYTQIAGGNL
;
A
#
# COMPACT_ATOMS: atom_id res chain seq x y z
N MET A 1 1.04 19.50 -3.79
CA MET A 1 2.00 18.44 -4.09
C MET A 1 2.35 17.78 -2.78
N ALA A 2 2.00 16.52 -2.63
CA ALA A 2 2.25 15.73 -1.43
C ALA A 2 3.76 15.52 -1.27
N THR A 3 4.23 15.55 -0.03
CA THR A 3 5.64 15.32 0.26
C THR A 3 5.94 13.83 0.35
N THR A 4 7.22 13.47 0.24
CA THR A 4 7.67 12.08 0.48
C THR A 4 7.29 11.59 1.89
N THR A 5 7.23 12.50 2.86
CA THR A 5 6.76 12.20 4.21
C THR A 5 5.27 11.85 4.22
N ASP A 6 4.43 12.60 3.52
CA ASP A 6 2.99 12.31 3.42
C ASP A 6 2.74 10.94 2.78
N ILE A 7 3.49 10.61 1.73
CA ILE A 7 3.39 9.32 1.04
C ILE A 7 3.73 8.17 1.99
N ARG A 8 4.83 8.28 2.74
CA ARG A 8 5.30 7.24 3.66
C ARG A 8 4.43 7.11 4.90
N ASN A 9 3.91 8.22 5.43
CA ASN A 9 2.95 8.17 6.53
C ASN A 9 1.68 7.44 6.09
N LEU A 10 1.13 7.78 4.91
CA LEU A 10 -0.05 7.10 4.40
C LEU A 10 0.23 5.61 4.20
N ARG A 11 1.43 5.29 3.70
CA ARG A 11 1.90 3.92 3.49
C ARG A 11 1.93 3.09 4.79
N ILE A 12 2.35 3.71 5.90
CA ILE A 12 2.30 3.09 7.23
C ILE A 12 0.85 2.97 7.70
N ASP A 13 0.04 4.02 7.55
CA ASP A 13 -1.37 4.03 7.98
C ASP A 13 -2.20 2.95 7.27
N VAL A 14 -1.88 2.63 6.02
CA VAL A 14 -2.55 1.56 5.26
C VAL A 14 -1.86 0.21 5.39
N SER A 15 -0.74 0.12 6.10
CA SER A 15 0.07 -1.10 6.24
C SER A 15 0.47 -1.70 4.87
N ASP A 16 1.06 -0.88 3.98
CA ASP A 16 1.58 -1.30 2.65
C ASP A 16 3.10 -1.06 2.53
N PRO A 17 3.96 -1.99 2.95
CA PRO A 17 3.68 -3.42 3.01
C PRO A 17 3.09 -3.87 4.36
N PRO A 18 2.46 -5.06 4.40
CA PRO A 18 1.82 -5.59 5.61
C PRO A 18 2.79 -5.72 6.78
N ASP A 19 2.27 -5.53 8.00
CA ASP A 19 2.99 -5.70 9.27
C ASP A 19 4.18 -4.76 9.49
N ILE A 20 4.24 -3.62 8.80
CA ILE A 20 5.30 -2.62 8.98
C ILE A 20 4.81 -1.37 9.72
N ASN A 21 5.60 -0.94 10.70
CA ASN A 21 5.30 0.22 11.55
C ASN A 21 6.25 1.40 11.29
N HIS A 22 7.38 1.15 10.63
CA HIS A 22 8.41 2.17 10.41
C HIS A 22 8.97 2.09 9.00
N ILE A 23 9.16 3.26 8.39
CA ILE A 23 9.91 3.43 7.16
C ILE A 23 11.09 4.35 7.46
N ILE A 24 12.31 3.86 7.30
CA ILE A 24 13.55 4.61 7.52
C ILE A 24 14.23 4.87 6.18
N SER A 25 14.61 6.11 5.91
CA SER A 25 15.39 6.43 4.71
C SER A 25 16.87 6.20 4.94
N VAL A 26 17.52 5.55 3.98
CA VAL A 26 18.97 5.37 3.89
C VAL A 26 19.42 5.85 2.51
N ALA A 27 20.65 6.35 2.38
CA ALA A 27 21.08 6.94 1.12
C ALA A 27 21.34 5.86 0.05
N THR A 28 22.04 4.79 0.46
CA THR A 28 22.51 3.71 -0.42
C THR A 28 22.41 2.35 0.29
N ASP A 29 22.65 1.26 -0.44
CA ASP A 29 22.73 -0.09 0.13
C ASP A 29 23.81 -0.24 1.21
N THR A 30 24.89 0.54 1.14
CA THR A 30 25.95 0.46 2.15
C THR A 30 25.57 1.08 3.48
N ASP A 31 24.50 1.88 3.50
CA ASP A 31 23.98 2.52 4.72
C ASP A 31 22.94 1.65 5.44
N LEU A 32 22.62 0.46 4.91
CA LEU A 32 21.69 -0.47 5.54
C LEU A 32 22.27 -0.98 6.87
N PRO A 33 21.48 -0.97 7.96
CA PRO A 33 22.00 -1.32 9.27
C PRO A 33 22.33 -2.81 9.37
N THR A 34 23.41 -3.13 10.08
CA THR A 34 23.77 -4.51 10.44
C THR A 34 22.88 -5.08 11.56
N LYS A 35 22.17 -4.21 12.29
CA LYS A 35 21.17 -4.56 13.31
C LYS A 35 19.83 -3.92 12.94
N PRO A 36 19.06 -4.55 12.04
CA PRO A 36 17.81 -3.99 11.55
C PRO A 36 16.77 -3.95 12.68
N LYS A 37 15.99 -2.87 12.72
CA LYS A 37 14.83 -2.76 13.61
C LYS A 37 13.70 -3.70 13.15
N HIS A 38 13.01 -4.29 14.12
CA HIS A 38 11.83 -5.11 13.86
C HIS A 38 10.72 -4.29 13.16
N GLN A 39 9.92 -4.93 12.30
CA GLN A 39 8.80 -4.30 11.57
C GLN A 39 9.17 -2.95 10.91
N THR A 40 10.37 -2.90 10.34
CA THR A 40 10.92 -1.70 9.70
C THR A 40 11.29 -2.00 8.26
N VAL A 41 10.86 -1.12 7.37
CA VAL A 41 11.28 -1.10 5.97
C VAL A 41 12.27 0.03 5.77
N TYR A 42 13.28 -0.21 4.94
CA TYR A 42 14.26 0.80 4.58
C TYR A 42 13.99 1.28 3.17
N TYR A 43 13.83 2.58 3.00
CA TYR A 43 13.73 3.22 1.71
C TYR A 43 15.10 3.73 1.30
N ILE A 44 15.63 3.19 0.21
CA ILE A 44 16.92 3.59 -0.34
C ILE A 44 16.68 4.74 -1.30
N THR A 45 17.19 5.93 -0.98
CA THR A 45 16.85 7.15 -1.71
C THR A 45 17.52 7.27 -3.07
N ASP A 46 18.66 6.60 -3.28
CA ASP A 46 19.39 6.63 -4.57
C ASP A 46 18.64 5.90 -5.71
N THR A 47 17.93 4.84 -5.36
CA THR A 47 17.30 3.87 -6.25
C THR A 47 15.78 3.85 -6.09
N GLU A 48 15.27 4.67 -5.15
CA GLU A 48 13.85 4.83 -4.84
C GLU A 48 13.12 3.51 -4.56
N ARG A 49 13.80 2.58 -3.87
CA ARG A 49 13.26 1.24 -3.58
C ARG A 49 13.12 0.97 -2.09
N TYR A 50 12.17 0.10 -1.77
CA TYR A 50 11.91 -0.37 -0.41
C TYR A 50 12.52 -1.74 -0.22
N VAL A 51 13.27 -1.92 0.87
CA VAL A 51 13.90 -3.19 1.23
C VAL A 51 13.61 -3.56 2.68
N GLN A 52 13.60 -4.88 2.95
CA GLN A 52 13.45 -5.43 4.28
C GLN A 52 14.31 -6.67 4.46
N THR A 53 14.53 -7.09 5.69
CA THR A 53 15.22 -8.35 6.01
C THR A 53 14.60 -8.98 7.24
N GLU A 54 14.64 -10.32 7.31
CA GLU A 54 14.20 -11.07 8.49
C GLU A 54 15.29 -11.12 9.57
N LYS A 55 16.54 -10.77 9.23
CA LYS A 55 17.64 -10.73 10.19
C LYS A 55 17.47 -9.58 11.17
N THR A 56 17.75 -9.85 12.44
CA THR A 56 17.73 -8.85 13.52
C THR A 56 19.15 -8.49 14.00
N ILE A 57 20.15 -9.29 13.65
CA ILE A 57 21.57 -9.07 13.92
C ILE A 57 22.42 -9.54 12.73
N ASP A 58 23.61 -8.96 12.60
CA ASP A 58 24.63 -9.30 11.59
C ASP A 58 24.07 -9.40 10.15
N ALA A 59 23.15 -8.49 9.83
CA ALA A 59 22.61 -8.33 8.49
C ALA A 59 23.66 -7.69 7.57
N SER A 60 23.73 -8.17 6.34
CA SER A 60 24.51 -7.60 5.24
C SER A 60 23.58 -7.13 4.13
N ALA A 61 24.06 -6.31 3.20
CA ALA A 61 23.23 -5.80 2.09
C ALA A 61 22.56 -6.92 1.27
N ALA A 62 23.18 -8.10 1.16
CA ALA A 62 22.61 -9.25 0.44
C ALA A 62 21.44 -9.92 1.16
N ASP A 63 21.27 -9.67 2.47
CA ASP A 63 20.16 -10.21 3.27
C ASP A 63 18.88 -9.38 3.14
N TYR A 64 18.98 -8.20 2.51
CA TYR A 64 17.85 -7.33 2.26
C TYR A 64 17.18 -7.68 0.93
N ILE A 65 15.88 -7.91 1.00
CA ILE A 65 15.03 -8.22 -0.15
C ILE A 65 14.16 -7.01 -0.50
N ASN A 66 13.91 -6.82 -1.80
CA ASN A 66 12.97 -5.82 -2.27
C ASN A 66 11.56 -6.14 -1.77
N VAL A 67 10.88 -5.10 -1.29
CA VAL A 67 9.49 -5.21 -0.86
C VAL A 67 8.57 -4.99 -2.05
N GLU A 68 7.64 -5.92 -2.27
CA GLU A 68 6.54 -5.71 -3.19
C GLU A 68 5.52 -4.74 -2.57
N LEU A 69 5.26 -3.62 -3.25
CA LEU A 69 4.25 -2.64 -2.85
C LEU A 69 2.95 -2.87 -3.61
N PHE A 70 1.80 -2.70 -2.95
CA PHE A 70 0.51 -2.79 -3.63
C PHE A 70 0.24 -1.59 -4.53
N LEU A 71 0.71 -0.40 -4.17
CA LEU A 71 0.64 0.81 -4.99
C LEU A 71 2.00 1.52 -5.06
N SER A 72 2.31 2.13 -6.20
CA SER A 72 3.49 2.98 -6.34
C SER A 72 3.35 4.27 -5.53
N ASP A 73 4.48 4.83 -5.10
CA ASP A 73 4.53 6.13 -4.41
C ASP A 73 3.88 7.24 -5.24
N SER A 74 4.13 7.27 -6.55
CA SER A 74 3.49 8.22 -7.48
C SER A 74 1.96 8.12 -7.51
N LYS A 75 1.41 6.92 -7.31
CA LYS A 75 -0.04 6.74 -7.25
C LYS A 75 -0.61 7.26 -5.94
N ILE A 76 0.09 7.04 -4.83
CA ILE A 76 -0.28 7.59 -3.52
C ILE A 76 -0.22 9.11 -3.55
N GLU A 77 0.87 9.68 -4.06
CA GLU A 77 1.05 11.12 -4.26
C GLU A 77 -0.13 11.73 -5.03
N SER A 78 -0.46 11.15 -6.19
CA SER A 78 -1.58 11.60 -7.02
C SER A 78 -2.93 11.56 -6.28
N LEU A 79 -3.13 10.58 -5.40
CA LEU A 79 -4.37 10.46 -4.62
C LEU A 79 -4.44 11.49 -3.50
N ILE A 80 -3.32 11.76 -2.84
CA ILE A 80 -3.21 12.81 -1.81
C ILE A 80 -3.47 14.17 -2.46
N ASP A 81 -2.79 14.48 -3.57
CA ASP A 81 -2.96 15.76 -4.26
C ASP A 81 -4.38 15.98 -4.79
N ALA A 82 -5.04 14.92 -5.28
CA ALA A 82 -6.38 15.03 -5.84
C ALA A 82 -7.51 15.08 -4.80
N SER A 83 -7.29 14.59 -3.57
CA SER A 83 -8.41 14.46 -2.61
C SER A 83 -8.09 14.79 -1.15
N GLY A 84 -6.87 15.17 -0.83
CA GLY A 84 -6.39 15.29 0.54
C GLY A 84 -6.07 13.94 1.16
N TYR A 85 -5.29 13.98 2.25
CA TYR A 85 -4.72 12.80 2.91
C TYR A 85 -5.79 11.79 3.36
N ASP A 86 -6.79 12.22 4.12
CA ASP A 86 -7.81 11.31 4.70
C ASP A 86 -8.60 10.55 3.63
N LYS A 87 -9.00 11.24 2.56
CA LYS A 87 -9.71 10.60 1.43
C LYS A 87 -8.78 9.73 0.60
N ALA A 88 -7.49 10.09 0.52
CA ALA A 88 -6.50 9.26 -0.15
C ALA A 88 -6.29 7.94 0.59
N LEU A 89 -6.24 7.95 1.93
CA LEU A 89 -6.13 6.76 2.77
C LEU A 89 -7.24 5.76 2.43
N TYR A 90 -8.51 6.18 2.49
CA TYR A 90 -9.64 5.30 2.13
C TYR A 90 -9.54 4.76 0.69
N LYS A 91 -9.20 5.61 -0.27
CA LYS A 91 -9.04 5.20 -1.68
C LYS A 91 -7.91 4.19 -1.85
N VAL A 92 -6.81 4.35 -1.14
CA VAL A 92 -5.66 3.44 -1.18
C VAL A 92 -6.07 2.07 -0.62
N VAL A 93 -6.65 2.01 0.58
CA VAL A 93 -7.13 0.75 1.19
C VAL A 93 -8.10 0.03 0.24
N LYS A 94 -9.04 0.77 -0.37
CA LYS A 94 -9.98 0.20 -1.36
C LYS A 94 -9.29 -0.38 -2.59
N LEU A 95 -8.27 0.30 -3.12
CA LEU A 95 -7.49 -0.18 -4.26
C LEU A 95 -6.68 -1.43 -3.91
N ILE A 96 -6.08 -1.46 -2.71
CA ILE A 96 -5.34 -2.63 -2.22
C ILE A 96 -6.29 -3.83 -2.09
N ALA A 97 -7.44 -3.66 -1.45
CA ALA A 97 -8.46 -4.71 -1.33
C ALA A 97 -8.89 -5.25 -2.71
N SER A 98 -9.08 -4.37 -3.70
CA SER A 98 -9.43 -4.78 -5.05
C SER A 98 -8.32 -5.60 -5.72
N LYS A 99 -7.06 -5.18 -5.60
CA LYS A 99 -5.90 -5.92 -6.16
C LYS A 99 -5.75 -7.29 -5.50
N LEU A 100 -5.91 -7.35 -4.18
CA LEU A 100 -5.87 -8.60 -3.42
C LEU A 100 -6.98 -9.55 -3.84
N GLY A 101 -8.20 -9.05 -4.07
CA GLY A 101 -9.31 -9.86 -4.59
C GLY A 101 -8.98 -10.48 -5.95
N SER A 102 -8.35 -9.72 -6.86
CA SER A 102 -7.88 -10.24 -8.14
C SER A 102 -6.76 -11.29 -7.99
N LYS A 103 -5.74 -11.02 -7.17
CA LYS A 103 -4.65 -11.98 -6.88
C LYS A 103 -5.19 -13.29 -6.28
N LEU A 104 -6.14 -13.17 -5.36
CA LEU A 104 -6.79 -14.31 -4.71
C LEU A 104 -7.51 -15.23 -5.71
N LEU A 105 -8.23 -14.67 -6.68
CA LEU A 105 -8.88 -15.45 -7.74
C LEU A 105 -7.86 -16.18 -8.62
N LEU A 106 -6.73 -15.54 -8.94
CA LEU A 106 -5.67 -16.16 -9.72
C LEU A 106 -5.05 -17.35 -8.98
N VAL A 107 -4.67 -17.16 -7.71
CA VAL A 107 -4.07 -18.24 -6.90
C VAL A 107 -5.06 -19.36 -6.66
N LYS A 108 -6.34 -19.05 -6.41
CA LYS A 108 -7.40 -20.07 -6.29
C LYS A 108 -7.47 -20.96 -7.53
N ASN A 109 -7.42 -20.36 -8.72
CA ASN A 109 -7.52 -21.08 -9.98
C ASN A 109 -6.24 -21.85 -10.32
N ALA A 110 -5.07 -21.36 -9.90
CA ALA A 110 -3.79 -22.00 -10.17
C ALA A 110 -3.45 -23.13 -9.19
N SER A 111 -3.74 -22.96 -7.89
CA SER A 111 -3.23 -23.80 -6.81
C SER A 111 -4.30 -24.29 -5.83
N GLY A 112 -5.56 -23.91 -6.03
CA GLY A 112 -6.68 -24.33 -5.19
C GLY A 112 -6.89 -23.45 -3.96
N ALA A 113 -8.11 -23.51 -3.42
CA ALA A 113 -8.57 -22.69 -2.29
C ALA A 113 -8.03 -23.15 -0.91
N GLU A 114 -7.27 -24.25 -0.88
CA GLU A 114 -6.65 -24.79 0.34
C GLU A 114 -5.13 -24.53 0.38
N SER A 115 -4.57 -23.93 -0.67
CA SER A 115 -3.15 -23.62 -0.69
C SER A 115 -2.79 -22.58 0.38
N ILE A 116 -1.60 -22.72 0.98
CA ILE A 116 -1.10 -21.80 2.01
C ILE A 116 -1.06 -20.37 1.47
N GLU A 117 -0.68 -20.19 0.21
CA GLU A 117 -0.66 -18.88 -0.44
C GLU A 117 -2.06 -18.27 -0.56
N TYR A 118 -3.07 -19.06 -0.96
CA TYR A 118 -4.44 -18.58 -1.01
C TYR A 118 -4.95 -18.17 0.36
N LEU A 119 -4.68 -18.96 1.41
CA LEU A 119 -5.12 -18.64 2.77
C LEU A 119 -4.48 -17.36 3.28
N LYS A 120 -3.17 -17.17 3.05
CA LYS A 120 -2.47 -15.92 3.40
C LYS A 120 -3.06 -14.71 2.67
N LEU A 121 -3.31 -14.82 1.37
CA LEU A 121 -3.94 -13.76 0.60
C LEU A 121 -5.39 -13.49 1.03
N LEU A 122 -6.12 -14.53 1.44
CA LEU A 122 -7.50 -14.43 1.92
C LEU A 122 -7.56 -13.63 3.22
N ASP A 123 -6.65 -13.90 4.15
CA ASP A 123 -6.60 -13.19 5.43
C ASP A 123 -6.25 -11.72 5.22
N LEU A 124 -5.27 -11.42 4.36
CA LEU A 124 -4.92 -10.06 4.01
C LEU A 124 -6.07 -9.34 3.28
N TYR A 125 -6.74 -10.02 2.34
CA TYR A 125 -7.93 -9.48 1.67
C TYR A 125 -9.05 -9.15 2.66
N LYS A 126 -9.33 -10.05 3.62
CA LYS A 126 -10.35 -9.82 4.65
C LYS A 126 -9.99 -8.65 5.55
N TYR A 127 -8.72 -8.52 5.94
CA TYR A 127 -8.21 -7.39 6.71
C TYR A 127 -8.51 -6.06 6.02
N TYR A 128 -8.06 -5.89 4.77
CA TYR A 128 -8.29 -4.65 4.00
C TYR A 128 -9.78 -4.41 3.70
N LYS A 129 -10.56 -5.47 3.46
CA LYS A 129 -12.02 -5.34 3.27
C LYS A 129 -12.74 -4.89 4.53
N GLY A 130 -12.28 -5.32 5.70
CA GLY A 130 -12.76 -4.86 7.01
C GLY A 130 -12.58 -3.36 7.15
N ILE A 131 -11.36 -2.87 6.95
CA ILE A 131 -11.04 -1.43 7.01
C ILE A 131 -11.94 -0.62 6.06
N VAL A 132 -12.15 -1.09 4.82
CA VAL A 132 -13.06 -0.43 3.86
C VAL A 132 -14.50 -0.37 4.36
N ALA A 133 -14.96 -1.39 5.10
CA ALA A 133 -16.31 -1.41 5.66
C ALA A 133 -16.44 -0.37 6.79
N ASP A 134 -15.46 -0.30 7.68
CA ASP A 134 -15.42 0.65 8.80
C ASP A 134 -15.48 2.11 8.29
N PHE A 135 -14.70 2.43 7.26
CA PHE A 135 -14.76 3.75 6.61
C PHE A 135 -16.15 4.10 6.06
N LYS A 136 -16.89 3.12 5.52
CA LYS A 136 -18.24 3.36 5.00
C LYS A 136 -19.25 3.57 6.13
N GLU A 137 -19.06 2.95 7.28
CA GLU A 137 -19.91 3.19 8.45
C GLU A 137 -19.71 4.61 8.97
N GLU A 138 -18.45 5.08 9.06
CA GLU A 138 -18.16 6.46 9.44
C GLU A 138 -18.73 7.50 8.44
N GLU A 139 -18.71 7.23 7.14
CA GLU A 139 -19.30 8.12 6.13
C GLU A 139 -20.83 8.19 6.26
N LYS A 140 -21.50 7.09 6.60
CA LYS A 140 -22.96 7.06 6.82
C LYS A 140 -23.37 7.86 8.06
N ASP A 141 -22.59 7.77 9.13
CA ASP A 141 -22.85 8.53 10.37
C ASP A 141 -22.62 10.04 10.19
N LYS A 142 -21.85 10.44 9.18
CA LYS A 142 -21.54 11.85 8.85
C LYS A 142 -22.52 12.50 7.88
N SER A 143 -23.50 11.78 7.30
CA SER A 143 -24.46 12.37 6.34
C SER A 143 -25.87 12.58 6.93
N SER A 144 -26.12 13.80 7.42
CA SER A 144 -27.36 14.51 7.07
C SER A 144 -27.19 15.09 5.66
N ASN A 145 -28.15 14.79 4.78
CA ASN A 145 -28.31 15.25 3.40
C ASN A 145 -27.27 14.78 2.36
N ASP A 146 -27.43 13.52 1.95
CA ASP A 146 -26.89 12.96 0.71
C ASP A 146 -27.59 13.61 -0.52
N THR A 147 -26.87 14.41 -1.31
CA THR A 147 -27.37 14.97 -2.58
C THR A 147 -27.05 14.08 -3.80
N GLY A 148 -26.75 12.80 -3.62
CA GLY A 148 -26.76 11.81 -4.71
C GLY A 148 -25.78 12.08 -5.85
N ARG A 149 -24.66 12.76 -5.60
CA ARG A 149 -23.62 13.04 -6.60
C ARG A 149 -22.25 12.58 -6.13
N LEU A 150 -22.04 11.28 -6.13
CA LEU A 150 -20.71 10.67 -6.08
C LEU A 150 -20.26 10.32 -7.50
N GLY A 151 -19.28 11.07 -8.04
CA GLY A 151 -18.45 10.57 -9.15
C GLY A 151 -18.54 11.26 -10.51
N GLN A 152 -18.64 12.59 -10.62
CA GLN A 152 -18.15 13.26 -11.83
C GLN A 152 -16.65 13.55 -11.68
N THR A 153 -15.81 12.69 -12.25
CA THR A 153 -14.46 13.07 -12.65
C THR A 153 -14.59 14.16 -13.71
N SER A 154 -14.08 15.37 -13.43
CA SER A 154 -14.13 16.49 -14.38
C SER A 154 -13.18 16.35 -15.58
N TYR A 155 -12.46 15.23 -15.71
CA TYR A 155 -11.53 15.01 -16.82
C TYR A 155 -11.54 13.56 -17.28
N THR A 156 -12.01 13.35 -18.51
CA THR A 156 -11.74 12.13 -19.28
C THR A 156 -10.27 12.17 -19.70
N GLN A 157 -9.38 11.48 -18.98
CA GLN A 157 -8.07 11.14 -19.53
C GLN A 157 -8.22 9.88 -20.36
N ILE A 158 -8.42 10.07 -21.68
CA ILE A 158 -8.18 9.00 -22.65
C ILE A 158 -6.65 8.81 -22.67
N ALA A 159 -6.19 7.64 -22.22
CA ALA A 159 -4.83 7.20 -22.50
C ALA A 159 -4.73 6.98 -24.02
N GLY A 160 -4.26 8.00 -24.74
CA GLY A 160 -3.92 7.89 -26.15
C GLY A 160 -2.75 6.94 -26.29
N GLY A 161 -3.02 5.76 -26.84
CA GLY A 161 -1.99 4.87 -27.35
C GLY A 161 -1.30 5.54 -28.54
N ASN A 162 0.00 5.76 -28.42
CA ASN A 162 0.87 5.90 -29.57
C ASN A 162 1.39 4.51 -29.90
N LEU A 163 0.74 3.83 -30.85
CA LEU A 163 1.30 3.05 -31.95
C LEU A 163 0.19 2.84 -32.99
#